data_AF-A0A967AN68-F1
#
_entry.id   AF-A0A967AN68-F1
#
_cell.length_a   1.000
_cell.length_b   1.000
_cell.length_c   1.000
_cell.angle_alpha   90.00
_cell.angle_beta   90.00
_cell.angle_gamma   90.00
#
_symmetry.space_group_name_H-M   'P 1'
#
loop_
_entity.id
_entity.type
_entity.pdbx_description
1 polymer ?
#
loop_
_entity_poly.entity_id
_entity_poly.type
_entity_poly.pdbx_seq_one_letter_code
_entity_poly.pdbx_strand_id
1 'polypeptide(L)' 'MYELCRLIPTLPLESLEYHDRRDDFVKWAESTLGDAGLASRLQKVANRRHQGAELRAALDQVVSTHYEEIRQLR' A
#
# COMPACT_ATOMS: atom_id res chain seq x y z
N MET A 1 1.32 9.65 2.95
CA MET A 1 0.24 8.63 2.95
C MET A 1 -0.97 9.06 2.14
N TYR A 2 -1.56 10.23 2.38
CA TYR A 2 -2.68 10.77 1.60
C TYR A 2 -2.44 10.78 0.09
N GLU A 3 -1.27 11.24 -0.36
CA GLU A 3 -0.93 11.28 -1.79
C GLU A 3 -0.91 9.88 -2.41
N LEU A 4 -0.26 8.90 -1.76
CA LEU A 4 -0.21 7.52 -2.26
C LEU A 4 -1.62 6.92 -2.39
N CYS A 5 -2.49 7.14 -1.39
CA CYS A 5 -3.88 6.70 -1.44
C CYS A 5 -4.61 7.21 -2.69
N ARG A 6 -4.34 8.45 -3.11
CA ARG A 6 -4.97 9.04 -4.31
C ARG A 6 -4.35 8.57 -5.62
N LEU A 7 -3.10 8.12 -5.59
CA LEU A 7 -2.36 7.72 -6.79
C LEU A 7 -2.56 6.23 -7.14
N ILE A 8 -2.71 5.34 -6.15
CA ILE A 8 -2.90 3.90 -6.40
C ILE A 8 -3.97 3.59 -7.47
N PRO A 9 -5.15 4.23 -7.48
CA PRO A 9 -6.19 3.94 -8.48
C PRO A 9 -5.76 4.23 -9.94
N THR A 10 -4.81 5.14 -10.15
CA THR A 10 -4.41 5.66 -11.47
C THR A 10 -3.02 5.22 -11.91
N LEU A 11 -2.17 4.74 -11.00
CA LEU A 11 -0.82 4.30 -11.31
C LEU A 11 -0.83 3.11 -12.30
N PRO A 12 0.12 3.06 -13.26
CA PRO A 12 0.30 1.90 -14.13
C PRO A 12 0.45 0.62 -13.32
N LEU A 13 -0.19 -0.46 -13.78
CA LEU A 13 -0.19 -1.75 -13.07
C LEU A 13 1.23 -2.30 -12.95
N GLU A 14 2.03 -2.14 -14.01
CA GLU A 14 3.41 -2.57 -14.08
C GLU A 14 4.28 -1.87 -13.03
N SER A 15 3.98 -0.60 -12.74
CA SER A 15 4.67 0.16 -11.69
C SER A 15 4.31 -0.35 -10.30
N LEU A 16 3.01 -0.58 -10.05
CA LEU A 16 2.55 -1.16 -8.78
C LEU A 16 3.19 -2.53 -8.53
N GLU A 17 3.20 -3.39 -9.55
CA GLU A 17 3.83 -4.71 -9.43
C GLU A 17 5.35 -4.64 -9.27
N TYR A 18 6.02 -3.73 -9.99
CA TYR A 18 7.46 -3.55 -9.86
C TYR A 18 7.85 -3.19 -8.42
N HIS A 19 7.11 -2.29 -7.79
CA HIS A 19 7.35 -1.86 -6.42
C HIS A 19 6.90 -2.91 -5.38
N ASP A 20 5.79 -3.61 -5.61
CA ASP A 20 5.32 -4.69 -4.72
C ASP A 20 6.33 -5.83 -4.65
N ARG A 21 6.86 -6.29 -5.81
CA ARG A 21 7.89 -7.37 -5.87
C ARG A 21 9.19 -7.02 -5.14
N ARG A 22 9.46 -5.74 -4.89
CA ARG A 22 10.67 -5.24 -4.21
C ARG A 22 10.42 -4.94 -2.73
N ASP A 23 9.21 -5.21 -2.24
CA ASP A 23 8.72 -4.79 -0.93
C ASP A 23 8.84 -3.28 -0.70
N ASP A 24 8.85 -2.47 -1.77
CA ASP A 24 9.10 -1.03 -1.66
C ASP A 24 7.99 -0.35 -0.84
N PHE A 25 6.73 -0.79 -0.99
CA PHE A 25 5.61 -0.28 -0.17
C PHE A 25 5.76 -0.63 1.32
N VAL A 26 6.23 -1.84 1.63
CA VAL A 26 6.47 -2.28 3.02
C VAL A 26 7.58 -1.45 3.64
N LYS A 27 8.73 -1.37 2.95
CA LYS A 27 9.88 -0.57 3.39
C LYS A 27 9.54 0.89 3.56
N TRP A 28 8.76 1.45 2.65
CA TRP A 28 8.28 2.83 2.75
C TRP A 28 7.41 3.03 4.00
N ALA A 29 6.44 2.14 4.25
CA ALA A 29 5.60 2.26 5.44
C ALA A 29 6.41 2.13 6.74
N GLU A 30 7.34 1.18 6.81
CA GLU A 30 8.15 0.96 8.01
C GLU A 30 9.21 2.06 8.22
N SER A 31 10.02 2.34 7.20
CA SER A 31 11.21 3.19 7.33
C SER A 31 10.94 4.67 7.12
N THR A 32 9.97 5.02 6.25
CA THR A 32 9.68 6.43 5.93
C THR A 32 8.53 6.97 6.78
N LEU A 33 7.49 6.17 7.02
CA LEU A 33 6.37 6.60 7.87
C LEU A 33 6.52 6.21 9.34
N GLY A 34 7.42 5.28 9.67
CA GLY A 34 7.50 4.72 11.03
C GLY A 34 6.26 3.90 11.41
N ASP A 35 5.50 3.43 10.42
CA ASP A 35 4.18 2.81 10.61
C ASP A 35 4.25 1.29 10.45
N ALA A 36 4.68 0.62 11.52
CA ALA A 36 4.78 -0.84 11.57
C ALA A 36 3.42 -1.54 11.36
N GLY A 37 2.31 -0.87 11.72
CA GLY A 37 0.96 -1.40 11.51
C GLY A 37 0.61 -1.49 10.03
N LEU A 38 0.81 -0.41 9.29
CA LEU A 38 0.64 -0.38 7.84
C LEU A 38 1.62 -1.32 7.14
N ALA A 39 2.90 -1.33 7.55
CA ALA A 39 3.91 -2.22 6.98
C ALA A 39 3.50 -3.70 7.08
N SER A 40 3.00 -4.14 8.25
CA SER A 40 2.50 -5.50 8.44
C SER A 40 1.31 -5.84 7.54
N ARG A 41 0.39 -4.89 7.31
CA ARG A 41 -0.75 -5.07 6.41
C ARG A 41 -0.29 -5.17 4.94
N LEU A 42 0.64 -4.32 4.52
CA LEU A 42 1.21 -4.35 3.17
C LEU A 42 2.03 -5.63 2.93
N GLN A 43 2.75 -6.12 3.93
CA GLN A 43 3.47 -7.39 3.82
C GLN A 43 2.51 -8.57 3.52
N LYS A 44 1.30 -8.55 4.10
CA LYS A 44 0.28 -9.56 3.79
C LYS A 44 -0.21 -9.47 2.35
N VAL A 45 -0.26 -8.28 1.76
CA VAL A 45 -0.59 -8.10 0.34
C VAL A 45 0.52 -8.68 -0.54
N ALA A 46 1.77 -8.28 -0.31
CA ALA A 46 2.93 -8.76 -1.05
C ALA A 46 3.06 -10.30 -1.00
N ASN A 47 2.82 -10.91 0.17
CA ASN A 47 2.89 -12.36 0.34
C ASN A 47 1.83 -13.14 -0.47
N ARG A 48 0.70 -12.51 -0.83
CA ARG A 48 -0.34 -13.14 -1.66
C ARG A 48 0.02 -13.14 -3.15
N ARG A 49 1.00 -12.34 -3.56
CA ARG A 49 1.50 -12.26 -4.94
C ARG A 49 0.39 -11.94 -5.95
N HIS A 50 -0.52 -11.05 -5.58
CA HIS A 50 -1.52 -10.51 -6.50
C HIS A 50 -0.86 -9.80 -7.69
N GLN A 51 -1.57 -9.71 -8.80
CA GLN A 51 -1.10 -9.04 -10.01
C GLN A 51 -2.21 -8.17 -10.63
N GLY A 52 -1.79 -7.22 -11.47
CA GLY A 52 -2.68 -6.34 -12.21
C GLY A 52 -3.72 -5.65 -11.33
N ALA A 53 -4.98 -5.68 -11.79
CA ALA A 53 -6.08 -5.01 -11.11
C ALA A 53 -6.34 -5.55 -9.70
N GLU A 54 -6.06 -6.83 -9.43
CA GLU A 54 -6.22 -7.41 -8.10
C GLU A 54 -5.21 -6.82 -7.11
N LEU A 55 -3.95 -6.69 -7.52
CA LEU A 55 -2.92 -6.03 -6.71
C LEU A 55 -3.31 -4.58 -6.42
N ARG A 56 -3.76 -3.84 -7.45
CA ARG A 56 -4.23 -2.47 -7.29
C ARG A 56 -5.34 -2.38 -6.24
N ALA A 57 -6.37 -3.23 -6.36
CA ALA A 57 -7.49 -3.23 -5.41
C ALA A 57 -7.05 -3.55 -3.98
N ALA A 58 -6.14 -4.52 -3.80
CA ALA A 58 -5.62 -4.88 -2.49
C ALA A 58 -4.79 -3.74 -1.85
N LEU A 59 -3.92 -3.10 -2.63
CA LEU A 59 -3.14 -1.93 -2.17
C LEU A 59 -4.06 -0.75 -1.83
N ASP A 60 -5.02 -0.45 -2.69
CA ASP A 60 -5.96 0.66 -2.50
C ASP A 60 -6.78 0.47 -1.22
N GLN A 61 -7.31 -0.74 -1.01
CA GLN A 61 -8.09 -1.07 0.18
C GLN A 61 -7.25 -0.91 1.46
N VAL A 62 -6.02 -1.45 1.49
CA VAL A 62 -5.18 -1.38 2.68
C VAL A 62 -4.78 0.05 3.01
N VAL A 63 -4.34 0.82 2.00
CA VAL A 63 -3.85 2.19 2.21
C VAL A 63 -5.00 3.16 2.53
N SER A 64 -6.16 3.02 1.88
CA SER A 64 -7.33 3.87 2.14
C SER A 64 -7.96 3.60 3.51
N THR A 65 -8.15 2.33 3.89
CA THR A 65 -8.65 1.97 5.22
C THR A 65 -7.75 2.53 6.32
N HIS A 66 -6.43 2.33 6.19
CA HIS A 66 -5.48 2.83 7.17
C HIS A 66 -5.46 4.37 7.23
N TYR A 67 -5.67 5.04 6.10
CA TYR A 67 -5.78 6.50 6.04
C TYR A 67 -7.00 7.03 6.79
N GLU A 68 -8.16 6.42 6.58
CA GLU A 68 -9.37 6.83 7.29
C GLU A 68 -9.27 6.52 8.79
N GLU A 69 -8.65 5.41 9.20
CA GLU A 69 -8.37 5.11 10.62
C GLU A 69 -7.54 6.24 11.27
N ILE A 70 -6.42 6.64 10.66
CA ILE A 70 -5.59 7.73 11.19
C ILE A 70 -6.32 9.08 11.16
N ARG A 71 -7.10 9.33 10.11
CA ARG A 71 -7.84 10.58 9.95
C ARG A 71 -8.92 10.76 11.03
N GLN A 72 -9.57 9.68 11.46
CA GLN A 72 -10.60 9.72 12.51
C GLN A 72 -10.02 9.85 13.93
N LEU A 73 -8.73 9.54 14.11
CA LEU A 73 -8.01 9.71 15.39
C LEU A 73 -7.49 11.14 15.63
N ARG A 74 -7.61 12.02 14.64
CA ARG A 74 -7.20 13.43 14.69
C ARG A 74 -8.40 14.34 14.86
#